data_AF-A0A4R2ZZT7-F1
#
_entry.id   AF-A0A4R2ZZT7-F1
#
_cell.length_a   1.000
_cell.length_b   1.000
_cell.length_c   1.000
_cell.angle_alpha   90.00
_cell.angle_beta   90.00
_cell.angle_gamma   90.00
#
_symmetry.space_group_name_H-M   'P 1'
#
loop_
_entity.id
_entity.type
_entity.pdbx_description
1 polymer ?
#
loop_
_entity_poly.entity_id
_entity_poly.type
_entity_poly.pdbx_seq_one_letter_code
_entity_poly.pdbx_strand_id
1 'polypeptide(L)'
;MLSDDLTGAQFKIISKAISSSNLIDYDQVAKLLAGSLLAKKAALKVLTLDKDWYSAQDIAYLQTLKGEGLVQLFQEVVTVKQSKGFFSSNKEVWECSCGNSNDLDATACSSCTRDKRGFRAEELKPEAVLKLINRRLAVIEGI
;
A
#
# COMPACT_ATOMS: atom_id res chain seq x y z
N MET A 1 14.13 23.38 2.80
CA MET A 1 14.51 22.29 1.88
C MET A 1 14.97 21.13 2.73
N LEU A 2 14.19 20.04 2.79
CA LEU A 2 14.64 18.75 3.32
C LEU A 2 14.85 17.88 2.08
N SER A 3 16.06 17.87 1.54
CA SER A 3 16.47 16.67 0.81
C SER A 3 16.76 15.61 1.85
N ASP A 4 16.46 14.35 1.53
CA ASP A 4 17.27 13.17 1.82
C ASP A 4 16.33 11.97 1.96
N ASP A 5 16.04 11.33 0.82
CA ASP A 5 15.53 9.98 0.82
C ASP A 5 16.50 9.10 1.63
N LEU A 6 16.00 8.41 2.65
CA LEU A 6 16.77 7.38 3.36
C LEU A 6 17.29 6.37 2.33
N THR A 7 18.61 6.19 2.29
CA THR A 7 19.22 5.12 1.48
C THR A 7 18.66 3.76 1.91
N GLY A 8 18.65 2.78 0.99
CA GLY A 8 18.18 1.43 1.32
C GLY A 8 18.91 0.80 2.51
N ALA A 9 20.19 1.13 2.71
CA ALA A 9 20.97 0.70 3.86
C ALA A 9 20.49 1.35 5.17
N GLN A 10 20.24 2.67 5.18
CA GLN A 10 19.70 3.37 6.34
C GLN A 10 18.31 2.86 6.70
N PHE A 11 17.43 2.66 5.71
CA PHE A 11 16.11 2.09 5.95
C PHE A 11 16.20 0.69 6.58
N LYS A 12 17.14 -0.15 6.13
CA LYS A 12 17.36 -1.49 6.69
C LYS A 12 17.84 -1.44 8.15
N ILE A 13 18.75 -0.54 8.49
CA ILE A 13 19.25 -0.36 9.86
C ILE A 13 18.11 0.10 10.78
N ILE A 14 17.36 1.12 10.37
CA ILE A 14 16.23 1.66 11.14
C ILE A 14 15.16 0.59 11.32
N SER A 15 14.78 -0.11 10.25
CA SER A 15 13.80 -1.21 10.29
C SER A 15 14.22 -2.31 11.25
N LYS A 16 15.50 -2.70 11.22
CA LYS A 16 16.05 -3.70 12.14
C LYS A 16 15.94 -3.23 13.59
N ALA A 17 16.31 -1.99 13.88
CA ALA A 17 16.22 -1.43 15.22
C ALA A 17 14.77 -1.38 15.74
N ILE A 18 13.81 -0.94 14.89
CA ILE A 18 12.38 -0.91 15.23
C ILE A 18 11.89 -2.31 15.58
N SER A 19 12.20 -3.31 14.75
CA SER A 19 11.80 -4.70 14.99
C SER A 19 12.44 -5.28 16.24
N SER A 20 13.77 -5.20 16.38
CA SER A 20 14.51 -5.81 17.50
C SER A 20 14.25 -5.14 18.85
N SER A 21 13.68 -3.94 18.86
CA SER A 21 13.29 -3.23 20.08
C SER A 21 11.78 -3.22 20.30
N ASN A 22 11.01 -3.96 19.50
CA ASN A 22 9.56 -4.07 19.61
C ASN A 22 8.78 -2.76 19.44
N LEU A 23 9.31 -1.79 18.67
CA LEU A 23 8.86 -0.40 18.61
C LEU A 23 7.87 -0.10 17.47
N ILE A 24 7.21 -1.12 16.90
CA ILE A 24 6.15 -0.85 15.91
C ILE A 24 4.95 -0.22 16.64
N ASP A 25 4.68 1.04 16.31
CA ASP A 25 3.55 1.82 16.80
C ASP A 25 2.37 1.71 15.81
N TYR A 26 1.38 0.88 16.17
CA TYR A 26 0.22 0.62 15.33
C TYR A 26 -0.76 1.80 15.23
N ASP A 27 -0.78 2.71 16.20
CA ASP A 27 -1.58 3.94 16.10
C ASP A 27 -1.02 4.86 15.02
N GLN A 28 0.32 4.95 14.91
CA GLN A 28 0.97 5.69 13.83
C GLN A 28 0.78 5.00 12.48
N VAL A 29 0.78 3.66 12.43
CA VAL A 29 0.43 2.91 11.21
C VAL A 29 -0.99 3.25 10.76
N ALA A 30 -1.96 3.32 11.68
CA ALA A 30 -3.34 3.71 11.37
C ALA A 30 -3.42 5.11 10.76
N LYS A 31 -2.69 6.09 11.31
CA LYS A 31 -2.64 7.46 10.76
C LYS A 31 -2.03 7.50 9.36
N LEU A 32 -0.97 6.73 9.12
CA LEU A 32 -0.36 6.62 7.78
C LEU A 32 -1.34 5.97 6.78
N LEU A 33 -2.08 4.94 7.21
CA LEU A 33 -3.10 4.28 6.40
C LEU A 33 -4.30 5.19 6.09
N ALA A 34 -4.57 6.20 6.90
CA ALA A 34 -5.59 7.22 6.62
C ALA A 34 -5.08 8.36 5.70
N GLY A 35 -3.78 8.39 5.41
CA GLY A 35 -3.13 9.49 4.70
C GLY A 35 -3.10 9.35 3.17
N SER A 36 -2.13 10.05 2.55
CA SER A 36 -1.87 10.00 1.12
C SER A 36 -1.44 8.60 0.64
N LEU A 37 -1.53 8.31 -0.66
CA LEU A 37 -1.05 7.03 -1.20
C LEU A 37 0.42 6.75 -0.83
N LEU A 38 1.26 7.79 -0.78
CA LEU A 38 2.65 7.66 -0.34
C LEU A 38 2.73 7.22 1.13
N ALA A 39 1.94 7.83 2.01
CA ALA A 39 1.86 7.46 3.43
C ALA A 39 1.33 6.03 3.61
N LYS A 40 0.29 5.66 2.87
CA LYS A 40 -0.25 4.29 2.87
C LYS A 40 0.80 3.26 2.43
N LYS A 41 1.59 3.56 1.38
CA LYS A 41 2.70 2.71 0.95
C LYS A 41 3.80 2.59 2.00
N ALA A 42 4.09 3.66 2.74
CA ALA A 42 5.02 3.60 3.87
C ALA A 42 4.47 2.71 4.99
N ALA A 43 3.18 2.80 5.30
CA ALA A 43 2.52 1.92 6.27
C ALA A 43 2.64 0.44 5.87
N LEU A 44 2.47 0.11 4.58
CA LEU A 44 2.68 -1.26 4.08
C LEU A 44 4.08 -1.77 4.42
N LYS A 45 5.13 -0.95 4.24
CA LYS A 45 6.50 -1.33 4.59
C LYS A 45 6.63 -1.62 6.09
N VAL A 46 6.06 -0.77 6.95
CA VAL A 46 6.09 -0.98 8.41
C VAL A 46 5.35 -2.27 8.78
N LEU A 47 4.21 -2.56 8.17
CA LEU A 47 3.44 -3.77 8.42
C LEU A 47 4.17 -5.08 8.03
N THR A 48 5.15 -5.01 7.11
CA THR A 48 6.02 -6.17 6.81
C THR A 48 7.05 -6.46 7.89
N LEU A 49 7.34 -5.48 8.76
CA LEU A 49 8.25 -5.68 9.88
C LEU A 49 7.62 -6.61 10.92
N ASP A 50 8.47 -7.36 11.61
CA ASP A 50 8.06 -8.30 12.66
C ASP A 50 8.45 -7.80 14.04
N LYS A 51 7.76 -8.32 15.05
CA LYS A 51 8.00 -8.06 16.47
C LYS A 51 8.32 -9.40 17.16
N ASP A 52 9.19 -9.37 18.16
CA ASP A 52 9.50 -10.56 18.95
C ASP A 52 8.29 -11.00 19.81
N TRP A 53 7.44 -10.04 20.20
CA TRP A 53 6.20 -10.30 20.92
C TRP A 53 5.11 -9.27 20.62
N TYR A 54 3.86 -9.71 20.68
CA TYR A 54 2.68 -8.90 20.37
C TYR A 54 1.81 -8.71 21.61
N SER A 55 1.41 -7.47 21.86
CA SER A 55 0.40 -7.18 22.89
C SER A 55 -1.00 -7.59 22.41
N ALA A 56 -1.96 -7.72 23.34
CA ALA A 56 -3.36 -7.97 22.97
C ALA A 56 -3.93 -6.85 22.06
N GLN A 57 -3.50 -5.61 22.29
CA GLN A 57 -3.85 -4.45 21.48
C GLN A 57 -3.26 -4.55 20.07
N ASP A 58 -2.01 -4.99 19.95
CA ASP A 58 -1.36 -5.20 18.64
C ASP A 58 -2.13 -6.27 17.83
N ILE A 59 -2.49 -7.37 18.49
CA ILE A 59 -3.27 -8.46 17.88
C ILE A 59 -4.64 -7.95 17.43
N ALA A 60 -5.35 -7.24 18.31
CA ALA A 60 -6.65 -6.66 17.99
C ALA A 60 -6.57 -5.70 16.80
N TYR A 61 -5.52 -4.85 16.75
CA TYR A 61 -5.27 -3.99 15.61
C TYR A 61 -5.05 -4.78 14.32
N LEU A 62 -4.14 -5.76 14.33
CA LEU A 62 -3.86 -6.60 13.16
C LEU A 62 -5.10 -7.37 12.69
N GLN A 63 -5.97 -7.80 13.61
CA GLN A 63 -7.24 -8.43 13.29
C GLN A 63 -8.18 -7.50 12.50
N THR A 64 -8.17 -6.18 12.76
CA THR A 64 -8.96 -5.22 11.96
C THR A 64 -8.51 -5.14 10.50
N LEU A 65 -7.27 -5.54 10.20
CA LEU A 65 -6.70 -5.50 8.86
C LEU A 65 -6.97 -6.78 8.04
N LYS A 66 -7.48 -7.86 8.67
CA LYS A 66 -7.76 -9.14 8.01
C LYS A 66 -8.89 -9.05 6.98
N GLY A 67 -9.09 -10.15 6.25
CA GLY A 67 -10.12 -10.24 5.22
C GLY A 67 -9.85 -9.19 4.14
N GLU A 68 -10.84 -8.34 3.87
CA GLU A 68 -10.67 -7.23 2.91
C GLU A 68 -10.22 -5.92 3.57
N GLY A 69 -10.06 -5.87 4.91
CA GLY A 69 -9.83 -4.64 5.68
C GLY A 69 -8.64 -3.83 5.18
N LEU A 70 -7.46 -4.45 5.03
CA LEU A 70 -6.29 -3.75 4.51
C LEU A 70 -6.44 -3.36 3.03
N VAL A 71 -7.01 -4.23 2.19
CA VAL A 71 -7.08 -4.02 0.74
C VAL A 71 -8.07 -2.90 0.39
N GLN A 72 -9.19 -2.80 1.11
CA GLN A 72 -10.20 -1.75 0.90
C GLN A 72 -9.68 -0.33 1.19
N LEU A 73 -8.58 -0.19 1.93
CA LEU A 73 -7.92 1.10 2.14
C LEU A 73 -7.19 1.61 0.87
N PHE A 74 -7.04 0.77 -0.15
CA PHE A 74 -6.35 1.09 -1.41
C PHE A 74 -7.33 1.00 -2.59
N GLN A 75 -8.32 1.89 -2.61
CA GLN A 75 -9.24 2.03 -3.73
C GLN A 75 -8.54 2.60 -4.98
N GLU A 76 -9.17 2.42 -6.13
CA GLU A 76 -8.71 3.06 -7.36
C GLU A 76 -8.69 4.59 -7.20
N VAL A 77 -7.60 5.21 -7.63
CA VAL A 77 -7.36 6.66 -7.52
C VAL A 77 -7.51 7.39 -8.85
N VAL A 78 -8.06 6.70 -9.85
CA VAL A 78 -8.17 7.17 -11.23
C VAL A 78 -9.54 7.77 -11.48
N THR A 79 -9.61 8.74 -12.38
CA THR A 79 -10.88 9.30 -12.84
C THR A 79 -11.22 8.72 -14.20
N VAL A 80 -12.43 8.14 -14.34
CA VAL A 80 -12.96 7.73 -15.65
C VAL A 80 -13.56 8.96 -16.33
N LYS A 81 -13.18 9.19 -17.59
CA LYS A 81 -13.64 10.31 -18.41
C LYS A 81 -14.00 9.84 -19.81
N GLN A 82 -14.86 10.60 -20.47
CA GLN A 82 -15.16 10.45 -21.89
C GLN A 82 -14.10 11.16 -22.72
N SER A 83 -13.54 10.46 -23.71
CA SER A 83 -12.59 11.00 -24.68
C SER A 83 -13.15 10.90 -26.09
N LYS A 84 -12.83 11.87 -26.95
CA LYS A 84 -13.23 11.84 -28.36
C LYS A 84 -12.39 10.80 -29.10
N GLY A 85 -13.05 9.77 -29.59
CA GLY A 85 -12.45 8.80 -30.50
C GLY A 85 -12.22 9.37 -31.90
N PHE A 86 -11.36 8.70 -32.66
CA PHE A 86 -10.95 9.09 -34.00
C PHE A 86 -12.11 9.22 -35.00
N PHE A 87 -13.20 8.46 -34.81
CA PHE A 87 -14.40 8.46 -35.66
C PHE A 87 -15.58 9.25 -35.06
N SER A 88 -15.33 10.26 -34.22
CA SER A 88 -16.37 10.99 -33.47
C SER A 88 -17.19 10.15 -32.48
N SER A 89 -16.82 8.90 -32.25
CA SER A 89 -17.38 8.06 -31.18
C SER A 89 -16.76 8.45 -29.84
N ASN A 90 -17.57 8.62 -28.80
CA ASN A 90 -17.04 8.76 -27.45
C ASN A 90 -16.47 7.42 -26.96
N LYS A 91 -15.29 7.44 -26.34
CA LYS A 91 -14.65 6.29 -25.70
C LYS A 91 -14.36 6.63 -24.24
N GLU A 92 -14.65 5.69 -23.34
CA GLU A 92 -14.25 5.82 -21.94
C GLU A 92 -12.77 5.49 -21.75
N VAL A 93 -12.10 6.36 -21.01
CA VAL A 93 -10.68 6.23 -20.62
C VAL A 93 -10.56 6.51 -19.13
N TRP A 94 -9.52 5.98 -18.50
CA TRP A 94 -9.14 6.39 -17.15
C TRP A 94 -7.88 7.25 -17.18
N GLU A 95 -7.90 8.34 -16.42
CA GLU A 95 -6.77 9.24 -16.27
C GLU A 95 -5.90 8.79 -15.08
N CYS A 96 -4.63 8.54 -15.35
CA CYS A 96 -3.65 8.20 -14.34
C CYS A 96 -3.22 9.45 -13.56
N SER A 97 -2.73 9.28 -12.33
CA SER A 97 -2.18 10.37 -11.52
C SER A 97 -0.97 11.09 -12.13
N CYS A 98 -0.37 10.53 -13.19
CA CYS A 98 0.66 11.21 -13.99
C CYS A 98 0.11 12.10 -15.12
N GLY A 99 -1.22 12.16 -15.29
CA GLY A 99 -1.91 12.92 -16.35
C GLY A 99 -2.14 12.14 -17.65
N ASN A 100 -1.55 10.94 -17.81
CA ASN A 100 -1.76 10.13 -19.00
C ASN A 100 -3.14 9.43 -19.00
N SER A 101 -3.86 9.50 -20.11
CA SER A 101 -5.12 8.78 -20.32
C SER A 101 -4.85 7.37 -20.87
N ASN A 102 -5.60 6.39 -20.38
CA ASN A 102 -5.45 4.99 -20.75
C ASN A 102 -6.81 4.39 -21.08
N ASP A 103 -6.81 3.38 -21.95
CA ASP A 103 -8.02 2.63 -22.27
C ASP A 103 -8.67 2.04 -21.00
N LEU A 104 -9.99 1.96 -20.98
CA LEU A 104 -10.74 1.50 -19.80
C LEU A 104 -10.30 0.11 -19.31
N ASP A 105 -9.99 -0.77 -20.26
CA ASP A 105 -9.54 -2.16 -20.04
C ASP A 105 -8.04 -2.27 -19.71
N ALA A 106 -7.27 -1.18 -19.86
CA ALA A 106 -5.86 -1.20 -19.53
C ALA A 106 -5.68 -1.35 -18.01
N THR A 107 -4.89 -2.35 -17.61
CA THR A 107 -4.61 -2.65 -16.19
C THR A 107 -3.55 -1.73 -15.58
N ALA A 108 -2.73 -1.09 -16.41
CA ALA A 108 -1.68 -0.17 -16.00
C ALA A 108 -1.54 1.00 -16.97
N CYS A 109 -1.01 2.10 -16.46
CA CYS A 109 -0.74 3.31 -17.23
C CYS A 109 0.40 3.07 -18.22
N SER A 110 0.17 3.35 -19.51
CA SER A 110 1.18 3.18 -20.56
C SER A 110 2.39 4.12 -20.42
N SER A 111 2.23 5.24 -19.70
CA SER A 111 3.30 6.22 -19.48
C SER A 111 4.13 5.93 -18.23
N CYS A 112 3.50 5.64 -17.09
CA CYS A 112 4.20 5.54 -15.80
C CYS A 112 4.15 4.15 -15.13
N THR A 113 3.55 3.18 -15.82
CA THR A 113 3.41 1.76 -15.44
C THR A 113 2.67 1.46 -14.13
N ARG A 114 2.05 2.48 -13.52
CA ARG A 114 1.22 2.31 -12.32
C ARG A 114 -0.16 1.79 -12.68
N ASP A 115 -0.68 0.89 -11.86
CA ASP A 115 -2.06 0.42 -11.91
C ASP A 115 -3.07 1.51 -11.48
N LYS A 116 -4.36 1.19 -11.53
CA LYS A 116 -5.46 2.09 -11.13
C LYS A 116 -5.43 2.49 -9.65
N ARG A 117 -4.67 1.78 -8.81
CA ARG A 117 -4.45 2.10 -7.39
C ARG A 117 -3.15 2.88 -7.17
N GLY A 118 -2.41 3.18 -8.23
CA GLY A 118 -1.17 3.96 -8.21
C GLY A 118 0.08 3.17 -7.85
N PHE A 119 0.08 1.84 -8.02
CA PHE A 119 1.23 0.97 -7.77
C PHE A 119 1.85 0.43 -9.05
N ARG A 120 3.18 0.41 -9.14
CA ARG A 120 3.91 -0.36 -10.16
C ARG A 120 3.89 -1.85 -9.87
N ALA A 121 4.33 -2.67 -10.82
CA ALA A 121 4.32 -4.13 -10.69
C ALA A 121 5.26 -4.63 -9.58
N GLU A 122 6.42 -3.99 -9.43
CA GLU A 122 7.46 -4.30 -8.46
C GLU A 122 7.22 -3.72 -7.06
N GLU A 123 6.24 -2.81 -6.90
CA GLU A 123 5.93 -2.21 -5.62
C GLU A 123 5.17 -3.17 -4.71
N LEU A 124 5.47 -3.14 -3.41
CA LEU A 124 4.77 -3.91 -2.39
C LEU A 124 3.26 -3.58 -2.39
N LYS A 125 2.43 -4.59 -2.66
CA LYS A 125 0.97 -4.48 -2.74
C LYS A 125 0.28 -4.87 -1.42
N PRO A 126 -0.91 -4.30 -1.10
CA PRO A 126 -1.62 -4.63 0.14
C PRO A 126 -1.97 -6.11 0.28
N GLU A 127 -2.20 -6.83 -0.82
CA GLU A 127 -2.50 -8.27 -0.80
C GLU A 127 -1.32 -9.10 -0.30
N ALA A 128 -0.09 -8.72 -0.64
CA ALA A 128 1.11 -9.39 -0.16
C ALA A 128 1.32 -9.17 1.35
N VAL A 129 1.08 -7.95 1.82
CA VAL A 129 1.17 -7.59 3.24
C VAL A 129 0.07 -8.28 4.05
N LEU A 130 -1.15 -8.34 3.53
CA LEU A 130 -2.27 -9.04 4.15
C LEU A 130 -1.96 -10.52 4.37
N LYS A 131 -1.33 -11.20 3.40
CA LYS A 131 -0.88 -12.59 3.57
C LYS A 131 0.11 -12.74 4.72
N LEU A 132 1.03 -11.79 4.89
CA LEU A 132 1.98 -11.79 6.01
C LEU A 132 1.27 -11.60 7.35
N ILE A 133 0.35 -10.64 7.44
CA ILE A 133 -0.46 -10.40 8.64
C ILE A 133 -1.27 -11.64 9.02
N ASN A 134 -1.94 -12.27 8.06
CA ASN A 134 -2.72 -13.49 8.30
C ASN A 134 -1.85 -14.64 8.82
N ARG A 135 -0.68 -14.85 8.22
CA ARG A 135 0.29 -15.87 8.67
C ARG A 135 0.77 -15.59 10.10
N ARG A 136 1.09 -14.33 10.40
CA ARG A 136 1.55 -13.91 11.72
C ARG A 136 0.49 -14.16 12.79
N LEU A 137 -0.75 -13.77 12.53
CA LEU A 137 -1.86 -13.99 13.46
C LEU A 137 -2.10 -15.48 13.71
N ALA A 138 -2.03 -16.32 12.68
CA ALA A 138 -2.15 -17.77 12.84
C ALA A 138 -1.07 -18.33 13.80
N VAL A 139 0.19 -17.92 13.63
CA VAL A 139 1.29 -18.33 14.53
C VAL A 139 1.07 -17.85 15.97
N ILE A 140 0.65 -16.58 16.16
CA ILE A 140 0.39 -16.01 17.48
C ILE A 140 -0.78 -16.72 18.19
N GLU A 141 -1.83 -17.04 17.43
CA GLU A 141 -3.05 -17.68 17.95
C GLU A 141 -2.91 -19.20 18.10
N GLY A 142 -1.81 -19.78 17.59
CA GLY A 142 -1.57 -21.23 17.64
C GLY A 142 -2.45 -22.04 16.70
N ILE A 143 -2.85 -21.44 15.56
CA ILE A 143 -3.72 -22.03 14.53
C ILE A 143 -2.90 -22.41 13.29
#